data_AF-A0A221K256-F1
#
_entry.id   AF-A0A221K256-F1
#
_cell.length_a   1.000
_cell.length_b   1.000
_cell.length_c   1.000
_cell.angle_alpha   90.00
_cell.angle_beta   90.00
_cell.angle_gamma   90.00
#
_symmetry.space_group_name_H-M   'P 1'
#
loop_
_entity.id
_entity.type
_entity.pdbx_description
1 polymer ?
#
loop_
_entity_poly.entity_id
_entity_poly.type
_entity_poly.pdbx_seq_one_letter_code
_entity_poly.pdbx_strand_id
1 'polypeptide(L)'
;MAKPLPRWFGALLWATMLLFAAMVWTSMQALTPAPEWSVFDARVLGYDLDYARGYLAALRETDGIDVYLGRQRMLDTVFPALLTAMLLVVFRVRFSGVAQMALGALALIYLGADYLENARVAGLLRTAPDALTKQAVAAASFATIAKYAALVPCLIAAGAVYVQGRIAQSE
;
A
#
# COMPACT_ATOMS: atom_id res chain seq x y z
N MET A 1 -30.70 -11.81 4.88
CA MET A 1 -30.14 -10.99 3.77
C MET A 1 -28.97 -10.18 4.31
N ALA A 2 -27.83 -10.17 3.62
CA ALA A 2 -26.69 -9.34 4.02
C ALA A 2 -27.08 -7.85 3.95
N LYS A 3 -26.68 -7.07 4.95
CA LYS A 3 -26.98 -5.64 4.99
C LYS A 3 -26.35 -4.95 3.76
N PRO A 4 -27.09 -4.10 3.02
CA PRO A 4 -26.54 -3.41 1.86
C PRO A 4 -25.41 -2.45 2.30
N LEU A 5 -24.44 -2.27 1.42
CA LEU A 5 -23.41 -1.25 1.60
C LEU A 5 -24.04 0.15 1.45
N PRO A 6 -23.49 1.18 2.10
CA PRO A 6 -23.97 2.55 1.94
C PRO A 6 -23.94 3.01 0.48
N ARG A 7 -24.88 3.86 0.06
CA ARG A 7 -24.97 4.33 -1.35
C ARG A 7 -23.69 5.03 -1.84
N TRP A 8 -22.98 5.70 -0.94
CA TRP A 8 -21.71 6.38 -1.23
C TRP A 8 -20.50 5.44 -1.35
N PHE A 9 -20.64 4.16 -0.99
CA PHE A 9 -19.53 3.20 -1.01
C PHE A 9 -18.96 3.02 -2.42
N GLY A 10 -19.81 3.06 -3.46
CA GLY A 10 -19.35 2.97 -4.85
C GLY A 10 -18.40 4.11 -5.22
N ALA A 11 -18.69 5.34 -4.78
CA ALA A 11 -17.81 6.48 -5.02
C ALA A 11 -16.47 6.34 -4.29
N LEU A 12 -16.48 5.85 -3.04
CA LEU A 12 -15.26 5.55 -2.29
C LEU A 12 -14.41 4.48 -3.00
N LEU A 13 -15.03 3.38 -3.44
CA LEU A 13 -14.35 2.32 -4.19
C LEU A 13 -13.70 2.87 -5.47
N TRP A 14 -14.44 3.63 -6.27
CA TRP A 14 -13.91 4.23 -7.50
C TRP A 14 -12.76 5.19 -7.23
N ALA A 15 -12.87 6.05 -6.22
CA ALA A 15 -11.79 6.94 -5.83
C ALA A 15 -10.52 6.16 -5.43
N THR A 16 -10.67 5.10 -4.62
CA THR A 16 -9.55 4.23 -4.23
C THR A 16 -8.91 3.56 -5.45
N MET A 17 -9.70 3.03 -6.38
CA MET A 17 -9.21 2.37 -7.59
C MET A 17 -8.49 3.34 -8.54
N LEU A 18 -9.01 4.57 -8.71
CA LEU A 18 -8.38 5.60 -9.53
C LEU A 18 -7.06 6.07 -8.93
N LEU A 19 -6.98 6.23 -7.60
CA LEU A 19 -5.70 6.52 -6.93
C LEU A 19 -4.70 5.40 -7.10
N PHE A 20 -5.13 4.14 -6.95
CA PHE A 20 -4.25 2.99 -7.18
C PHE A 20 -3.73 2.97 -8.63
N ALA A 21 -4.59 3.20 -9.61
CA ALA A 21 -4.19 3.28 -11.01
C ALA A 21 -3.19 4.42 -11.25
N ALA A 22 -3.41 5.60 -10.65
CA ALA A 22 -2.49 6.74 -10.73
C ALA A 22 -1.12 6.44 -10.08
N MET A 23 -1.09 5.69 -8.97
CA MET A 23 0.14 5.22 -8.34
C MET A 23 0.91 4.25 -9.24
N VAL A 24 0.23 3.22 -9.76
CA VAL A 24 0.85 2.24 -10.66
C VAL A 24 1.38 2.92 -11.92
N TRP A 25 0.60 3.83 -12.50
CA TRP A 25 1.03 4.62 -13.66
C TRP A 25 2.26 5.46 -13.35
N THR A 26 2.28 6.19 -12.23
CA THR A 26 3.44 6.98 -11.82
C THR A 26 4.67 6.12 -11.57
N SER A 27 4.48 4.95 -10.92
CA SER A 27 5.56 4.00 -10.67
C SER A 27 6.19 3.51 -11.97
N MET A 28 5.37 3.05 -12.93
CA MET A 28 5.85 2.52 -14.20
C MET A 28 6.56 3.58 -15.04
N GLN A 29 6.08 4.82 -15.02
CA GLN A 29 6.60 5.88 -15.88
C GLN A 29 7.87 6.54 -15.34
N ALA A 30 8.03 6.65 -14.02
CA ALA A 30 9.06 7.49 -13.42
C ALA A 30 9.87 6.82 -12.30
N LEU A 31 9.37 5.74 -11.69
CA LEU A 31 9.99 5.12 -10.51
C LEU A 31 10.55 3.73 -10.80
N THR A 32 10.44 3.25 -12.03
CA THR A 32 11.01 1.98 -12.51
C THR A 32 12.02 2.30 -13.62
N PRO A 33 13.26 2.69 -13.27
CA PRO A 33 14.26 3.12 -14.25
C PRO A 33 14.73 1.99 -15.18
N ALA A 34 14.60 0.73 -14.75
CA ALA A 34 14.83 -0.45 -15.57
C ALA A 34 13.97 -1.63 -15.06
N PRO A 35 13.73 -2.69 -15.86
CA PRO A 35 12.82 -3.79 -15.52
C PRO A 35 13.14 -4.55 -14.22
N GLU A 36 14.41 -4.57 -13.80
CA GLU A 36 14.87 -5.20 -12.56
C GLU A 36 14.55 -4.38 -11.30
N TRP A 37 14.22 -3.09 -11.47
CA TRP A 37 13.96 -2.16 -10.39
C TRP A 37 12.45 -1.99 -10.15
N SER A 38 12.08 -1.86 -8.89
CA SER A 38 10.70 -1.60 -8.48
C SER A 38 10.72 -0.63 -7.30
N VAL A 39 9.66 0.16 -7.17
CA VAL A 39 9.42 0.97 -5.97
C VAL A 39 9.53 0.13 -4.70
N PHE A 40 10.01 0.75 -3.62
CA PHE A 40 10.29 0.06 -2.36
C PHE A 40 9.07 -0.66 -1.81
N ASP A 41 7.90 -0.06 -1.96
CA ASP A 41 6.66 -0.60 -1.45
C ASP A 41 6.09 -1.74 -2.30
N ALA A 42 6.54 -1.95 -3.54
CA ALA A 42 6.21 -3.14 -4.33
C ALA A 42 7.00 -4.39 -3.89
N ARG A 43 8.02 -4.22 -3.06
CA ARG A 43 8.86 -5.30 -2.53
C ARG A 43 8.17 -5.98 -1.34
N VAL A 44 7.15 -6.79 -1.63
CA VAL A 44 6.29 -7.45 -0.61
C VAL A 44 7.09 -8.21 0.47
N LEU A 45 8.20 -8.84 0.08
CA LEU A 45 9.08 -9.60 0.99
C LEU A 45 10.26 -8.78 1.54
N GLY A 46 10.28 -7.48 1.28
CA GLY A 46 11.35 -6.58 1.68
C GLY A 46 12.52 -6.45 0.70
N TYR A 47 13.54 -5.74 1.15
CA TYR A 47 14.75 -5.41 0.39
C TYR A 47 15.92 -5.18 1.33
N ASP A 48 17.13 -5.33 0.81
CA ASP A 48 18.38 -5.14 1.54
C ASP A 48 19.10 -3.85 1.13
N LEU A 49 20.27 -3.63 1.73
CA LEU A 49 21.09 -2.44 1.50
C LEU A 49 21.59 -2.37 0.06
N ASP A 50 21.95 -3.50 -0.54
CA ASP A 50 22.49 -3.54 -1.90
C ASP A 50 21.42 -3.19 -2.91
N TYR A 51 20.20 -3.72 -2.73
CA TYR A 51 19.04 -3.32 -3.52
C TYR A 51 18.74 -1.82 -3.37
N ALA A 52 18.68 -1.31 -2.13
CA ALA A 52 18.37 0.09 -1.87
C ALA A 52 19.41 1.03 -2.51
N ARG A 53 20.70 0.67 -2.46
CA ARG A 53 21.77 1.44 -3.11
C ARG A 53 21.65 1.45 -4.62
N GLY A 54 21.48 0.28 -5.23
CA GLY A 54 21.35 0.16 -6.68
C GLY A 54 20.12 0.90 -7.19
N TYR A 55 18.99 0.72 -6.52
CA TYR A 55 17.74 1.39 -6.88
C TYR A 55 17.86 2.91 -6.77
N LEU A 56 18.41 3.45 -5.67
CA LEU A 56 18.59 4.89 -5.53
C LEU A 56 19.62 5.46 -6.52
N ALA A 57 20.68 4.72 -6.84
CA ALA A 57 21.64 5.15 -7.85
C ALA A 57 20.94 5.29 -9.22
N ALA A 58 20.21 4.26 -9.65
CA ALA A 58 19.45 4.28 -10.91
C ALA A 58 18.37 5.38 -10.92
N LEU A 59 17.66 5.58 -9.80
CA LEU A 59 16.62 6.59 -9.70
C LEU A 59 17.16 8.03 -9.74
N ARG A 60 18.43 8.25 -9.35
CA ARG A 60 19.12 9.55 -9.45
C ARG A 60 19.62 9.87 -10.85
N GLU A 61 19.67 8.88 -11.74
CA GLU A 61 19.94 9.09 -13.17
C GLU A 61 18.70 9.66 -13.90
N THR A 62 17.54 9.66 -13.24
CA THR A 62 16.27 10.20 -13.75
C THR A 62 15.72 11.30 -12.82
N ASP A 63 14.55 11.84 -13.13
CA ASP A 63 13.77 12.74 -12.26
C ASP A 63 13.00 12.00 -11.15
N GLY A 64 13.27 10.69 -10.98
CA GLY A 64 12.49 9.82 -10.12
C GLY A 64 12.49 10.22 -8.65
N ILE A 65 13.59 10.78 -8.13
CA ILE A 65 13.64 11.27 -6.73
C ILE A 65 12.61 12.38 -6.48
N ASP A 66 12.49 13.32 -7.41
CA ASP A 66 11.56 14.46 -7.28
C ASP A 66 10.11 14.01 -7.45
N VAL A 67 9.85 13.10 -8.40
CA VAL A 67 8.53 12.49 -8.57
C VAL A 67 8.13 11.70 -7.32
N TYR A 68 9.07 10.94 -6.75
CA TYR A 68 8.81 10.11 -5.56
C TYR A 68 8.52 10.99 -4.34
N LEU A 69 9.36 12.00 -4.08
CA LEU A 69 9.18 12.90 -2.93
C LEU A 69 8.02 13.90 -3.09
N GLY A 70 7.59 14.17 -4.33
CA GLY A 70 6.47 15.04 -4.67
C GLY A 70 5.16 14.30 -4.89
N ARG A 71 4.79 14.08 -6.16
CA ARG A 71 3.47 13.55 -6.54
C ARG A 71 3.22 12.16 -5.97
N GLN A 72 4.18 11.25 -6.08
CA GLN A 72 3.99 9.88 -5.60
C GLN A 72 3.71 9.87 -4.09
N ARG A 73 4.47 10.63 -3.29
CA ARG A 73 4.24 10.73 -1.85
C ARG A 73 2.86 11.24 -1.49
N MET A 74 2.28 12.16 -2.26
CA MET A 74 0.90 12.58 -2.05
C MET A 74 -0.08 11.42 -2.28
N LEU A 75 0.13 10.64 -3.34
CA LEU A 75 -0.68 9.45 -3.63
C LEU A 75 -0.53 8.39 -2.52
N ASP A 76 0.71 8.09 -2.11
CA ASP A 76 1.04 7.15 -1.03
C ASP A 76 0.47 7.61 0.33
N THR A 77 0.15 8.89 0.50
CA THR A 77 -0.52 9.39 1.71
C THR A 77 -2.03 9.19 1.67
N VAL A 78 -2.67 9.42 0.52
CA VAL A 78 -4.14 9.40 0.40
C VAL A 78 -4.68 7.98 0.16
N PHE A 79 -4.00 7.20 -0.69
CA PHE A 79 -4.42 5.85 -1.05
C PHE A 79 -4.65 4.92 0.15
N PRO A 80 -3.68 4.71 1.09
CA PRO A 80 -3.87 3.79 2.20
C PRO A 80 -5.02 4.22 3.12
N ALA A 81 -5.29 5.53 3.25
CA ALA A 81 -6.41 6.03 4.03
C ALA A 81 -7.76 5.67 3.38
N LEU A 82 -7.90 5.86 2.07
CA LEU A 82 -9.13 5.48 1.36
C LEU A 82 -9.32 3.96 1.34
N LEU A 83 -8.25 3.20 1.13
CA LEU A 83 -8.30 1.73 1.18
C LEU A 83 -8.73 1.25 2.58
N THR A 84 -8.14 1.82 3.64
CA THR A 84 -8.50 1.50 5.02
C THR A 84 -9.96 1.85 5.31
N ALA A 85 -10.42 3.04 4.91
CA ALA A 85 -11.82 3.44 5.08
C ALA A 85 -12.77 2.47 4.35
N MET A 86 -12.44 2.09 3.12
CA MET A 86 -13.20 1.12 2.34
C MET A 86 -13.29 -0.24 3.06
N LEU A 87 -12.16 -0.76 3.53
CA LEU A 87 -12.09 -2.03 4.26
C LEU A 87 -12.89 -1.98 5.57
N LEU A 88 -12.76 -0.91 6.35
CA LEU A 88 -13.52 -0.74 7.61
C LEU A 88 -15.03 -0.74 7.37
N VAL A 89 -15.51 -0.13 6.28
CA VAL A 89 -16.93 -0.15 5.90
C VAL A 89 -17.37 -1.56 5.55
N VAL A 90 -16.60 -2.28 4.73
CA VAL A 90 -16.89 -3.68 4.38
C VAL A 90 -16.94 -4.53 5.65
N PHE A 91 -15.95 -4.42 6.52
CA PHE A 91 -15.88 -5.21 7.75
C PHE A 91 -17.01 -4.91 8.71
N ARG A 92 -17.37 -3.63 8.88
CA ARG A 92 -18.47 -3.19 9.72
C ARG A 92 -19.84 -3.72 9.28
N VAL A 93 -20.02 -3.94 7.97
CA VAL A 93 -21.28 -4.37 7.38
C VAL A 93 -21.36 -5.90 7.28
N ARG A 94 -20.23 -6.58 7.09
CA ARG A 94 -20.18 -7.99 6.68
C ARG A 94 -19.69 -8.94 7.76
N PHE A 95 -19.02 -8.42 8.78
CA PHE A 95 -18.53 -9.19 9.92
C PHE A 95 -19.11 -8.65 11.23
N SER A 96 -19.04 -9.46 12.28
CA SER A 96 -19.46 -9.06 13.63
C SER A 96 -18.52 -9.65 14.70
N GLY A 97 -18.61 -9.15 15.93
CA GLY A 97 -17.84 -9.65 17.06
C GLY A 97 -16.32 -9.56 16.87
N VAL A 98 -15.62 -10.60 17.32
CA VAL A 98 -14.14 -10.66 17.32
C VAL A 98 -13.56 -10.53 15.91
N ALA A 99 -14.17 -11.17 14.90
CA ALA A 99 -13.69 -11.10 13.52
C ALA A 99 -13.72 -9.67 12.97
N GLN A 100 -14.80 -8.92 13.25
CA GLN A 100 -14.90 -7.52 12.86
C GLN A 100 -13.83 -6.67 13.54
N MET A 101 -13.61 -6.87 14.85
CA MET A 101 -12.59 -6.13 15.61
C MET A 101 -11.18 -6.42 15.11
N ALA A 102 -10.85 -7.70 14.90
CA ALA A 102 -9.54 -8.13 14.43
C ALA A 102 -9.23 -7.60 13.02
N LEU A 103 -10.16 -7.75 12.07
CA LEU A 103 -10.00 -7.22 10.72
C LEU A 103 -9.92 -5.69 10.68
N GLY A 104 -10.70 -5.01 11.54
CA GLY A 104 -10.62 -3.57 11.70
C GLY A 104 -9.27 -3.12 12.26
N ALA A 105 -8.74 -3.81 13.27
CA ALA A 105 -7.42 -3.55 13.82
C ALA A 105 -6.31 -3.78 12.78
N LEU A 106 -6.37 -4.87 12.01
CA LEU A 106 -5.43 -5.14 10.92
C LEU A 106 -5.44 -4.04 9.85
N ALA A 107 -6.62 -3.55 9.44
CA ALA A 107 -6.72 -2.45 8.49
C ALA A 107 -6.07 -1.15 9.03
N LEU A 108 -6.20 -0.87 10.33
CA LEU A 108 -5.54 0.28 10.96
C LEU A 108 -4.02 0.08 11.12
N ILE A 109 -3.58 -1.14 11.42
CA ILE A 109 -2.15 -1.48 11.46
C ILE A 109 -1.53 -1.32 10.07
N TYR A 110 -2.23 -1.75 9.01
CA TYR A 110 -1.83 -1.51 7.62
C TYR A 110 -1.61 -0.01 7.36
N LEU A 111 -2.58 0.85 7.70
CA LEU A 111 -2.47 2.30 7.51
C LEU A 111 -1.25 2.88 8.23
N GLY A 112 -1.06 2.52 9.50
CA GLY A 112 0.07 2.98 10.29
C GLY A 112 1.42 2.50 9.74
N ALA A 113 1.49 1.23 9.32
CA ALA A 113 2.69 0.65 8.73
C ALA A 113 3.03 1.29 7.38
N ASP A 114 2.04 1.58 6.54
CA ASP A 114 2.22 2.28 5.26
C ASP A 114 2.76 3.70 5.46
N TYR A 115 2.18 4.49 6.36
CA TYR A 115 2.69 5.83 6.67
C TYR A 115 4.11 5.82 7.26
N LEU A 116 4.41 4.82 8.10
CA LEU A 116 5.75 4.64 8.65
C LEU A 116 6.76 4.27 7.57
N GLU A 117 6.36 3.40 6.63
CA GLU A 117 7.16 3.02 5.46
C GLU A 117 7.45 4.25 4.59
N ASN A 118 6.41 5.00 4.20
CA ASN A 118 6.53 6.20 3.36
C ASN A 118 7.46 7.25 4.00
N ALA A 119 7.37 7.42 5.33
CA ALA A 119 8.25 8.34 6.06
C ALA A 119 9.71 7.89 6.03
N ARG A 120 9.97 6.59 6.19
CA ARG A 120 11.33 6.02 6.15
C ARG A 120 11.90 6.04 4.73
N VAL A 121 11.12 5.64 3.73
CA VAL A 121 11.50 5.72 2.31
C VAL A 121 11.83 7.15 1.92
N ALA A 122 11.04 8.13 2.36
CA ALA A 122 11.38 9.54 2.13
C ALA A 122 12.72 9.94 2.79
N GLY A 123 13.09 9.33 3.92
CA GLY A 123 14.42 9.47 4.51
C GLY A 123 15.52 8.86 3.65
N LEU A 124 15.30 7.65 3.14
CA LEU A 124 16.24 6.98 2.23
C LEU A 124 16.46 7.81 0.96
N LEU A 125 15.40 8.27 0.29
CA LEU A 125 15.46 9.05 -0.95
C LEU A 125 16.25 10.37 -0.82
N ARG A 126 16.24 10.97 0.37
CA ARG A 126 17.03 12.19 0.66
C ARG A 126 18.50 11.89 0.99
N THR A 127 18.84 10.63 1.19
CA THR A 127 20.21 10.20 1.53
C THR A 127 20.94 9.79 0.25
N ALA A 128 22.23 10.12 0.17
CA ALA A 128 23.07 9.64 -0.92
C ALA A 128 23.22 8.11 -0.85
N PRO A 129 23.29 7.37 -1.98
CA PRO A 129 23.30 5.91 -1.96
C PRO A 129 24.43 5.31 -1.10
N ASP A 130 25.63 5.89 -1.20
CA ASP A 130 26.81 5.52 -0.43
C ASP A 130 26.65 5.78 1.08
N ALA A 131 25.90 6.82 1.45
CA ALA A 131 25.59 7.18 2.83
C ALA A 131 24.45 6.36 3.48
N LEU A 132 23.79 5.46 2.74
CA LEU A 132 22.76 4.58 3.31
C LEU A 132 23.34 3.63 4.36
N THR A 133 22.63 3.50 5.48
CA THR A 133 22.97 2.54 6.54
C THR A 133 22.11 1.29 6.44
N LYS A 134 22.68 0.13 6.80
CA LYS A 134 21.94 -1.14 6.87
C LYS A 134 20.72 -1.05 7.80
N GLN A 135 20.85 -0.32 8.91
CA GLN A 135 19.78 -0.15 9.88
C GLN A 135 18.60 0.66 9.31
N ALA A 136 18.87 1.77 8.62
CA ALA A 136 17.81 2.60 8.03
C ALA A 136 17.03 1.81 6.96
N VAL A 137 17.74 1.08 6.10
CA VAL A 137 17.13 0.23 5.07
C VAL A 137 16.32 -0.91 5.69
N ALA A 138 16.87 -1.61 6.69
CA ALA A 138 16.15 -2.68 7.37
C ALA A 138 14.87 -2.18 8.06
N ALA A 139 14.90 -0.98 8.66
CA ALA A 139 13.72 -0.40 9.29
C ALA A 139 12.63 -0.02 8.26
N ALA A 140 13.01 0.46 7.07
CA ALA A 140 12.08 0.74 5.98
C ALA A 140 11.49 -0.55 5.42
N SER A 141 12.34 -1.53 5.08
CA SER A 141 11.92 -2.85 4.60
C SER A 141 11.01 -3.59 5.59
N PHE A 142 11.28 -3.48 6.90
CA PHE A 142 10.41 -4.07 7.92
C PHE A 142 9.00 -3.44 7.90
N ALA A 143 8.90 -2.12 7.69
CA ALA A 143 7.61 -1.47 7.56
C ALA A 143 6.84 -1.95 6.32
N THR A 144 7.54 -2.15 5.18
CA THR A 144 6.96 -2.75 3.98
C THR A 144 6.39 -4.15 4.26
N ILE A 145 7.14 -5.01 4.95
CA ILE A 145 6.69 -6.36 5.30
C ILE A 145 5.49 -6.31 6.27
N ALA A 146 5.57 -5.49 7.32
CA ALA A 146 4.51 -5.34 8.31
C ALA A 146 3.20 -4.84 7.67
N LYS A 147 3.31 -3.90 6.72
CA LYS A 147 2.20 -3.42 5.91
C LYS A 147 1.47 -4.56 5.21
N TYR A 148 2.19 -5.40 4.46
CA TYR A 148 1.58 -6.49 3.72
C TYR A 148 1.07 -7.61 4.63
N ALA A 149 1.79 -7.91 5.71
CA ALA A 149 1.35 -8.87 6.72
C ALA A 149 -0.02 -8.48 7.32
N ALA A 150 -0.28 -7.17 7.47
CA ALA A 150 -1.58 -6.66 7.89
C ALA A 150 -2.62 -6.60 6.76
N LEU A 151 -2.22 -6.17 5.55
CA LEU A 151 -3.13 -5.94 4.43
C LEU A 151 -3.66 -7.24 3.80
N VAL A 152 -2.82 -8.25 3.61
CA VAL A 152 -3.18 -9.48 2.89
C VAL A 152 -4.39 -10.19 3.52
N PRO A 153 -4.45 -10.41 4.85
CA PRO A 153 -5.64 -10.97 5.48
C PRO A 153 -6.91 -10.13 5.24
N CYS A 154 -6.80 -8.81 5.25
CA CYS A 154 -7.93 -7.91 4.97
C CYS A 154 -8.45 -8.08 3.53
N LEU A 155 -7.55 -8.18 2.55
CA LEU A 155 -7.92 -8.39 1.15
C LEU A 155 -8.56 -9.76 0.92
N ILE A 156 -8.03 -10.81 1.55
CA ILE A 156 -8.61 -12.16 1.51
C ILE A 156 -10.05 -12.14 2.06
N ALA A 157 -10.25 -11.51 3.23
CA ALA A 157 -11.57 -11.40 3.85
C ALA A 157 -12.57 -10.63 2.97
N ALA A 158 -12.14 -9.50 2.38
CA ALA A 158 -12.97 -8.72 1.47
C ALA A 158 -13.31 -9.50 0.18
N GLY A 159 -12.34 -10.23 -0.38
CA GLY A 159 -12.54 -11.09 -1.55
C GLY A 159 -13.51 -12.24 -1.29
N ALA A 160 -13.41 -12.90 -0.14
CA ALA A 160 -14.34 -13.96 0.26
C ALA A 160 -15.79 -13.45 0.34
N VAL A 161 -16.01 -12.26 0.89
CA VAL A 161 -17.34 -11.61 0.91
C VAL A 161 -17.86 -11.36 -0.50
N TYR A 162 -17.00 -10.91 -1.42
CA TYR A 162 -17.39 -10.66 -2.81
C TYR A 162 -17.82 -11.95 -3.52
N VAL A 163 -17.04 -13.02 -3.39
CA VAL A 163 -17.34 -14.33 -3.99
C VAL A 163 -18.65 -14.90 -3.46
N GLN A 164 -18.86 -14.87 -2.14
CA GLN A 164 -20.12 -15.32 -1.52
C GLN A 164 -21.33 -14.54 -2.03
N GLY A 165 -21.18 -13.22 -2.21
CA GLY A 165 -22.22 -12.37 -2.76
C GLY A 165 -22.59 -12.69 -4.22
N ARG A 166 -21.62 -13.16 -5.02
CA ARG A 166 -21.86 -13.56 -6.43
C ARG A 166 -22.58 -14.90 -6.53
N ILE A 167 -22.19 -15.88 -5.70
CA ILE A 167 -22.83 -17.21 -5.67
C ILE A 167 -24.31 -17.08 -5.28
N ALA A 168 -24.62 -16.28 -4.26
CA ALA A 168 -26.01 -16.07 -3.81
C ALA A 168 -26.90 -15.31 -4.83
N GLN A 169 -26.34 -14.74 -5.90
CA GLN A 169 -27.10 -14.08 -6.98
C GLN A 169 -27.33 -15.00 -8.20
N SER A 170 -26.67 -16.15 -8.26
CA SER A 170 -26.81 -17.14 -9.34
C SER A 170 -27.78 -18.27 -9.03
N GLU A 171 -28.30 -18.31 -7.80
CA GLU A 171 -29.37 -19.21 -7.33
C GLU A 171 -30.72 -18.50 -7.36
#